data_AF-A0A2S2PSE3-F1
#
_entry.id   AF-A0A2S2PSE3-F1
#
_cell.length_a   1.000
_cell.length_b   1.000
_cell.length_c   1.000
_cell.angle_alpha   90.00
_cell.angle_beta   90.00
_cell.angle_gamma   90.00
#
_symmetry.space_group_name_H-M   'P 1'
#
loop_
_entity.id
_entity.type
_entity.pdbx_description
1 polymer ?
#
loop_
_entity_poly.entity_id
_entity_poly.type
_entity_poly.pdbx_seq_one_letter_code
_entity_poly.pdbx_strand_id
1 'polypeptide(L)'
;MDSNFLVAHFHADESVEAVPSFWFKGKKLCAWPKNKALVGKFIVTKHIPNDKEFRYLSARILYNNIENLEKARKIADIAKYKSDFSLTDDETVKEVQKPSSPSSSTSSMPLFD
;
A
#
# COMPACT_ATOMS: atom_id res chain seq x y z
N MET A 1 1.13 -8.30 19.28
CA MET A 1 0.95 -8.35 17.82
C MET A 1 0.04 -7.21 17.42
N ASP A 2 0.52 -6.33 16.55
CA ASP A 2 -0.23 -5.15 16.11
C ASP A 2 -1.51 -5.61 15.42
N SER A 3 -2.62 -5.41 16.13
CA SER A 3 -3.95 -5.89 15.76
C SER A 3 -4.64 -4.99 14.75
N ASN A 4 -3.86 -4.22 13.99
CA ASN A 4 -4.35 -3.19 13.11
C ASN A 4 -4.61 -3.76 11.72
N PHE A 5 -5.52 -3.12 11.01
CA PHE A 5 -5.83 -3.33 9.62
C PHE A 5 -5.11 -2.28 8.77
N LEU A 6 -4.98 -2.59 7.50
CA LEU A 6 -4.49 -1.71 6.46
C LEU A 6 -5.36 -1.86 5.22
N VAL A 7 -5.27 -0.89 4.33
CA VAL A 7 -5.91 -0.92 3.02
C VAL A 7 -4.82 -1.21 1.99
N ALA A 8 -5.02 -2.26 1.21
CA ALA A 8 -4.09 -2.73 0.20
C ALA A 8 -4.73 -2.61 -1.19
N HIS A 9 -3.98 -2.07 -2.14
CA HIS A 9 -4.30 -2.08 -3.55
C HIS A 9 -3.55 -3.21 -4.25
N PHE A 10 -4.28 -4.19 -4.77
CA PHE A 10 -3.76 -5.33 -5.50
C PHE A 10 -3.61 -4.99 -6.98
N HIS A 11 -2.38 -4.98 -7.48
CA HIS A 11 -2.08 -4.61 -8.87
C HIS A 11 -2.60 -5.62 -9.90
N ALA A 12 -2.75 -6.90 -9.50
CA ALA A 12 -3.17 -7.95 -10.42
C ALA A 12 -4.63 -7.78 -10.88
N ASP A 13 -5.49 -7.29 -9.99
CA ASP A 13 -6.94 -7.22 -10.20
C ASP A 13 -7.48 -5.78 -10.01
N GLU A 14 -6.59 -4.77 -9.96
CA GLU A 14 -6.87 -3.35 -9.62
C GLU A 14 -7.86 -3.18 -8.45
N SER A 15 -7.79 -4.09 -7.50
CA SER A 15 -8.77 -4.22 -6.43
C SER A 15 -8.22 -3.64 -5.13
N VAL A 16 -9.04 -2.88 -4.42
CA VAL A 16 -8.69 -2.30 -3.12
C VAL A 16 -9.44 -3.02 -2.01
N GLU A 17 -8.70 -3.58 -1.06
CA GLU A 17 -9.24 -4.45 -0.01
C GLU A 17 -8.60 -4.16 1.36
N ALA A 18 -9.36 -4.45 2.41
CA ALA A 18 -8.93 -4.27 3.80
C ALA A 18 -8.35 -5.56 4.36
N VAL A 19 -7.10 -5.55 4.81
CA VAL A 19 -6.40 -6.73 5.34
C VAL A 19 -5.72 -6.44 6.67
N PRO A 20 -5.41 -7.47 7.47
CA PRO A 20 -4.57 -7.30 8.66
C PRO A 20 -3.16 -6.81 8.29
N SER A 21 -2.57 -5.95 9.12
CA SER A 21 -1.27 -5.34 8.83
C SER A 21 -0.14 -6.35 8.66
N PHE A 22 -0.16 -7.41 9.46
CA PHE A 22 0.86 -8.47 9.44
C PHE A 22 0.78 -9.41 8.22
N TRP A 23 -0.23 -9.27 7.34
CA TRP A 23 -0.26 -9.99 6.07
C TRP A 23 0.76 -9.45 5.06
N PHE A 24 1.26 -8.24 5.26
CA PHE A 24 2.31 -7.69 4.42
C PHE A 24 3.69 -8.25 4.78
N LYS A 25 4.36 -8.83 3.79
CA LYS A 25 5.75 -9.27 3.88
C LYS A 25 6.63 -8.24 3.15
N GLY A 26 7.26 -7.37 3.92
CA GLY A 26 8.00 -6.22 3.39
C GLY A 26 7.05 -5.13 2.85
N LYS A 27 7.46 -4.40 1.81
CA LYS A 27 6.74 -3.21 1.30
C LYS A 27 5.83 -3.46 0.07
N LYS A 28 5.86 -4.66 -0.53
CA LYS A 28 5.24 -4.92 -1.85
C LYS A 28 4.43 -6.21 -1.96
N LEU A 29 4.55 -7.13 -1.01
CA LEU A 29 3.90 -8.45 -1.07
C LEU A 29 2.89 -8.58 0.06
N CYS A 30 1.64 -8.90 -0.29
CA CYS A 30 0.58 -9.19 0.66
C CYS A 30 0.21 -10.67 0.60
N ALA A 31 0.15 -11.33 1.74
CA ALA A 31 -0.48 -12.62 1.86
C ALA A 31 -1.97 -12.50 1.54
N TRP A 32 -2.45 -13.35 0.64
CA TRP A 32 -3.86 -13.41 0.25
C TRP A 32 -4.33 -14.86 0.22
N PRO A 33 -5.52 -15.17 0.77
CA PRO A 33 -6.05 -16.52 0.76
C PRO A 33 -6.30 -17.02 -0.67
N LYS A 34 -5.93 -18.27 -0.96
CA LYS A 34 -6.23 -18.90 -2.26
C LYS A 34 -7.73 -19.10 -2.45
N ASN A 35 -8.46 -19.36 -1.35
CA ASN A 35 -9.89 -19.58 -1.37
C ASN A 35 -10.66 -18.28 -1.04
N LYS A 36 -11.34 -17.72 -2.03
CA LYS A 36 -12.12 -16.48 -1.90
C LYS A 36 -13.23 -16.57 -0.84
N ALA A 37 -13.82 -17.74 -0.64
CA ALA A 37 -14.88 -17.95 0.36
C ALA A 37 -14.38 -17.81 1.81
N LEU A 38 -13.07 -18.00 2.04
CA LEU A 38 -12.45 -17.91 3.36
C LEU A 38 -11.87 -16.53 3.66
N VAL A 39 -11.73 -15.66 2.64
CA VAL A 39 -11.10 -14.33 2.79
C VAL A 39 -11.75 -13.52 3.91
N GLY A 40 -13.08 -13.38 3.88
CA GLY A 40 -13.81 -12.64 4.91
C GLY A 40 -13.60 -13.22 6.31
N LYS A 41 -13.62 -14.56 6.43
CA LYS A 41 -13.39 -15.24 7.71
C LYS A 41 -11.97 -14.99 8.21
N PHE A 42 -10.96 -15.14 7.35
CA PHE A 42 -9.54 -14.99 7.69
C PHE A 42 -9.17 -13.56 8.06
N ILE A 43 -9.77 -12.55 7.44
CA ILE A 43 -9.57 -11.15 7.83
C ILE A 43 -10.16 -10.90 9.22
N VAL A 44 -11.38 -11.39 9.49
CA VAL A 44 -12.05 -11.23 10.79
C VAL A 44 -11.31 -11.97 11.91
N THR A 45 -10.87 -13.20 11.66
CA THR A 45 -10.13 -14.01 12.64
C THR A 45 -8.64 -13.65 12.70
N LYS A 46 -8.18 -12.70 11.86
CA LYS A 46 -6.76 -12.33 11.75
C LYS A 46 -5.87 -13.57 11.56
N HIS A 47 -6.28 -14.44 10.64
CA HIS A 47 -5.59 -15.71 10.40
C HIS A 47 -4.14 -15.49 9.99
N ILE A 48 -3.23 -16.27 10.57
CA ILE A 48 -1.81 -16.20 10.26
C ILE A 48 -1.56 -16.80 8.86
N PRO A 49 -0.88 -16.08 7.95
CA PRO A 49 -0.55 -16.61 6.64
C PRO A 49 0.25 -17.91 6.71
N ASN A 50 -0.12 -18.89 5.88
CA ASN A 50 0.57 -20.17 5.74
C ASN A 50 0.75 -20.53 4.26
N ASP A 51 1.85 -21.17 3.89
CA ASP A 51 2.20 -21.41 2.47
C ASP A 51 1.22 -22.33 1.73
N LYS A 52 0.47 -23.15 2.48
CA LYS A 52 -0.56 -24.05 1.93
C LYS A 52 -1.80 -23.29 1.46
N GLU A 53 -2.32 -22.40 2.29
CA GLU A 53 -3.63 -21.75 2.09
C GLU A 53 -3.52 -20.31 1.56
N PHE A 54 -2.34 -19.70 1.67
CA PHE A 54 -2.08 -18.33 1.24
C PHE A 54 -1.15 -18.30 0.03
N ARG A 55 -1.30 -17.26 -0.77
CA ARG A 55 -0.40 -16.88 -1.86
C ARG A 55 0.04 -15.44 -1.62
N TYR A 56 1.26 -15.10 -2.01
CA TYR A 56 1.73 -13.72 -1.92
C TYR A 56 1.44 -13.01 -3.23
N LEU A 57 0.68 -11.92 -3.15
CA LEU A 57 0.32 -11.08 -4.29
C LEU A 57 1.04 -9.74 -4.20
N SER A 58 1.39 -9.19 -5.35
CA SER A 58 1.95 -7.84 -5.44
C SER A 58 0.87 -6.82 -5.10
N ALA A 59 1.07 -6.09 -4.00
CA ALA A 59 0.12 -5.10 -3.51
C ALA A 59 0.85 -3.87 -2.96
N ARG A 60 0.21 -2.71 -3.08
CA ARG A 60 0.65 -1.45 -2.50
C ARG A 60 -0.20 -1.11 -1.30
N ILE A 61 0.42 -0.70 -0.21
CA ILE A 61 -0.30 -0.17 0.96
C ILE A 61 -0.84 1.22 0.59
N LEU A 62 -2.12 1.47 0.81
CA LEU A 62 -2.74 2.80 0.64
C LEU A 62 -2.90 3.52 1.99
N TYR A 63 -3.24 2.76 3.04
CA TYR A 63 -3.46 3.29 4.38
C TYR A 63 -3.08 2.22 5.41
N ASN A 64 -2.41 2.60 6.50
CA ASN A 64 -1.99 1.68 7.57
C ASN A 64 -2.64 2.06 8.92
N ASN A 65 -2.38 1.27 9.97
CA ASN A 65 -2.75 1.59 11.35
C ASN A 65 -4.25 1.84 11.59
N ILE A 66 -5.12 0.97 11.05
CA ILE A 66 -6.56 1.07 11.24
C ILE A 66 -7.01 0.08 12.32
N GLU A 67 -7.48 0.56 13.46
CA GLU A 67 -7.87 -0.34 14.56
C GLU A 67 -9.12 -1.18 14.23
N ASN A 68 -10.06 -0.63 13.46
CA ASN A 68 -11.36 -1.24 13.21
C ASN A 68 -11.54 -1.69 11.75
N LEU A 69 -12.02 -2.92 11.56
CA LEU A 69 -12.23 -3.54 10.24
C LEU A 69 -13.27 -2.78 9.41
N GLU A 70 -14.37 -2.35 10.02
CA GLU A 70 -15.40 -1.57 9.33
C GLU A 70 -14.86 -0.23 8.81
N LYS A 71 -14.00 0.43 9.60
CA LYS A 71 -13.33 1.67 9.20
C LYS A 71 -12.41 1.41 8.01
N ALA A 72 -11.65 0.31 8.06
CA ALA A 72 -10.77 -0.09 6.96
C ALA A 72 -11.54 -0.36 5.66
N ARG A 73 -12.70 -1.04 5.74
CA ARG A 73 -13.57 -1.27 4.58
C ARG A 73 -14.11 0.03 3.98
N LYS A 74 -14.59 0.94 4.82
CA LYS A 74 -15.05 2.26 4.35
C LYS A 74 -13.92 3.03 3.64
N ILE A 75 -12.71 3.00 4.20
CA ILE A 75 -11.55 3.64 3.57
C ILE A 75 -11.20 2.94 2.24
N ALA A 76 -11.24 1.60 2.20
CA ALA A 76 -11.01 0.84 0.96
C ALA A 76 -12.03 1.20 -0.13
N ASP A 77 -13.31 1.34 0.21
CA ASP A 77 -14.34 1.73 -0.74
C ASP A 77 -14.16 3.15 -1.24
N ILE A 78 -13.82 4.11 -0.36
CA ILE A 78 -13.45 5.47 -0.77
C ILE A 78 -12.20 5.42 -1.67
N ALA A 79 -11.27 4.52 -1.37
CA ALA A 79 -10.00 4.43 -2.06
C ALA A 79 -10.10 3.87 -3.48
N LYS A 80 -11.17 3.14 -3.81
CA LYS A 80 -11.48 2.75 -5.20
C LYS A 80 -11.75 3.97 -6.10
N TYR A 81 -12.28 5.05 -5.54
CA TYR A 81 -12.70 6.24 -6.31
C TYR A 81 -11.71 7.41 -6.18
N LYS A 82 -10.85 7.41 -5.16
CA LYS A 82 -9.82 8.43 -4.98
C LYS A 82 -8.50 7.92 -5.54
N SER A 83 -8.05 8.51 -6.65
CA SER A 83 -6.78 8.18 -7.31
C SER A 83 -5.53 8.61 -6.53
N ASP A 84 -5.68 9.40 -5.46
CA ASP A 84 -4.56 9.99 -4.72
C ASP A 84 -4.62 9.65 -3.22
N PHE A 85 -3.87 8.61 -2.83
CA PHE A 85 -3.53 8.31 -1.44
C PHE A 85 -2.01 8.42 -1.31
N SER A 86 -1.56 9.59 -0.86
CA SER A 86 -0.18 9.75 -0.43
C SER A 86 0.03 8.91 0.84
N LEU A 87 0.79 7.83 0.67
CA LEU A 87 1.39 7.07 1.77
C LEU A 87 2.18 8.03 2.66
N THR A 88 1.73 8.27 3.88
CA THR A 88 2.63 8.75 4.94
C THR A 88 3.42 7.54 5.43
N ASP A 89 4.62 7.45 4.88
CA ASP A 89 5.73 6.59 5.26
C ASP A 89 5.98 6.72 6.76
N ASP A 90 6.02 5.58 7.47
CA ASP A 90 6.69 5.50 8.77
C ASP A 90 7.79 4.44 8.64
N GLU A 91 8.94 4.97 8.20
CA GLU A 91 10.30 4.67 8.66
C GLU A 91 10.77 3.21 8.72
N THR A 92 11.43 2.80 7.64
CA THR A 92 12.74 2.15 7.80
C THR A 92 13.75 2.92 6.96
N VAL A 93 14.39 3.88 7.63
CA VAL A 93 15.63 4.54 7.24
C VAL A 93 16.65 3.54 6.71
N LYS A 94 17.05 3.71 5.46
CA LYS A 94 18.46 3.79 5.09
C LYS A 94 18.64 5.01 4.19
N GLU A 95 19.02 6.08 4.87
CA GLU A 95 19.63 7.29 4.32
C GLU A 95 20.85 6.94 3.45
N VAL A 96 20.85 7.43 2.20
CA VAL A 96 22.05 8.00 1.56
C VAL A 96 21.62 9.25 0.77
N GLN A 97 21.77 10.40 1.45
CA GLN A 97 22.18 11.76 1.00
C GLN A 97 22.46 11.93 -0.53
N LYS A 98 22.10 13.00 -1.24
CA LYS A 98 21.83 14.43 -0.92
C LYS A 98 21.20 15.14 -2.15
N PRO A 99 20.38 16.19 -1.99
CA PRO A 99 19.97 17.08 -3.07
C PRO A 99 21.01 18.18 -3.34
N SER A 100 21.17 18.56 -4.61
CA SER A 100 21.76 19.85 -4.99
C SER A 100 21.02 20.43 -6.20
N SER A 101 20.07 21.32 -5.93
CA SER A 101 19.65 22.37 -6.88
C SER A 101 20.79 23.41 -6.99
N PRO A 102 20.91 24.22 -8.07
CA PRO A 102 19.97 25.32 -8.26
C PRO A 102 19.61 25.66 -9.73
N SER A 103 18.54 26.44 -9.85
CA SER A 103 18.15 27.28 -10.99
C SER A 103 19.31 27.85 -11.80
N SER A 104 19.17 27.84 -13.12
CA SER A 104 19.72 28.90 -13.98
C SER A 104 18.78 29.13 -15.16
N SER A 105 17.87 30.08 -15.00
CA SER A 105 17.34 30.80 -16.15
C SER A 105 18.49 31.56 -16.80
N THR A 106 18.75 31.31 -18.08
CA THR A 106 19.30 32.34 -18.97
C THR A 106 18.75 32.09 -20.38
N SER A 107 17.82 32.98 -20.72
CA SER A 107 17.51 33.38 -22.08
C SER A 107 18.80 33.76 -22.81
N SER A 108 18.97 33.26 -24.04
CA SER A 108 19.78 33.91 -25.07
C SER A 108 19.33 33.40 -26.45
N MET A 109 18.55 34.21 -27.15
CA MET A 109 18.35 34.05 -28.59
C MET A 109 19.59 34.57 -29.34
N PRO A 110 20.12 33.84 -30.33
CA PRO A 110 21.08 34.41 -31.26
C PRO A 110 20.36 35.27 -32.30
N LEU A 111 20.76 36.54 -32.37
CA LEU A 111 20.51 37.43 -33.49
C LEU A 111 21.42 36.97 -34.65
N PHE A 112 20.84 36.59 -35.79
CA PHE A 112 21.58 36.49 -37.05
C PHE A 112 21.09 37.59 -37.99
N ASP A 113 22.07 38.24 -38.62
CA ASP A 113 22.00 39.41 -39.50
C ASP A 113 21.25 39.12 -40.81
#